data_AF-A0A9P6MCE7-F1
#
_entry.id   AF-A0A9P6MCE7-F1
#
_cell.length_a   1.000
_cell.length_b   1.000
_cell.length_c   1.000
_cell.angle_alpha   90.00
_cell.angle_beta   90.00
_cell.angle_gamma   90.00
#
_symmetry.space_group_name_H-M   'P 1'
#
loop_
_entity.id
_entity.type
_entity.pdbx_description
1 polymer ?
#
loop_
_entity_poly.entity_id
_entity_poly.type
_entity_poly.pdbx_seq_one_letter_code
_entity_poly.pdbx_strand_id
1 'polypeptide(L)'
;TLVTLFIFMTKISWTHPLDLHEIRSRIASSLGLKDLASCARVSQDWNDSFTPPLYNSVVLSKHGPSMESLERNKHLIHHLKIESSAYGKLSWTSARVKIISSIMANSTLTTLHLGENSIDDNGAQALSEALTTNLTLTTLELWGNSIGPNGAQALSEALKTNSTLTTLDLQCNSIGSNGAQAL
;
A
#
# COMPACT_ATOMS: atom_id res chain seq x y z
N THR A 1 30.43 21.41 -8.45
CA THR A 1 29.15 20.83 -8.90
C THR A 1 28.93 19.45 -8.32
N LEU A 2 29.77 18.44 -8.59
CA LEU A 2 29.69 17.11 -7.96
C LEU A 2 29.95 17.12 -6.44
N VAL A 3 30.92 17.91 -5.97
CA VAL A 3 31.21 18.06 -4.52
C VAL A 3 30.06 18.72 -3.77
N THR A 4 29.39 19.70 -4.39
CA THR A 4 28.22 20.38 -3.84
C THR A 4 27.01 19.44 -3.75
N LEU A 5 26.81 18.60 -4.77
CA LEU A 5 25.78 17.56 -4.79
C LEU A 5 26.03 16.51 -3.69
N PHE A 6 27.29 16.10 -3.49
CA PHE A 6 27.69 15.13 -2.45
C PHE A 6 27.53 15.68 -1.02
N ILE A 7 27.84 16.96 -0.79
CA ILE A 7 27.61 17.63 0.50
C ILE A 7 26.11 17.82 0.79
N PHE A 8 25.30 18.06 -0.24
CA PHE A 8 23.85 18.15 -0.10
C PHE A 8 23.23 16.78 0.22
N MET A 9 23.71 15.74 -0.46
CA MET A 9 23.33 14.33 -0.25
C MET A 9 23.70 13.81 1.15
N THR A 10 24.79 14.27 1.76
CA THR A 10 25.22 13.83 3.11
C THR A 10 24.47 14.51 4.27
N LYS A 11 23.70 15.58 4.01
CA LYS A 11 22.90 16.29 5.02
C LYS A 11 21.43 15.91 5.05
N ILE A 12 20.96 15.15 4.07
CA ILE A 12 19.58 14.66 4.01
C ILE A 12 19.53 13.32 4.75
N SER A 13 18.68 13.23 5.77
CA SER A 13 18.33 11.96 6.40
C SER A 13 17.69 11.05 5.35
N TRP A 14 18.45 10.06 4.86
CA TRP A 14 18.01 9.10 3.85
C TRP A 14 16.94 8.18 4.43
N THR A 15 15.68 8.54 4.27
CA THR A 15 14.57 7.69 4.66
C THR A 15 13.62 7.54 3.48
N HIS A 16 13.79 6.43 2.76
CA HIS A 16 12.87 5.85 1.76
C HIS A 16 13.15 6.13 0.26
N PRO A 17 13.29 5.06 -0.57
CA PRO A 17 13.42 5.15 -2.05
C PRO A 17 12.25 5.81 -2.80
N LEU A 18 11.16 6.18 -2.11
CA LEU A 18 9.91 6.64 -2.75
C LEU A 18 9.79 8.18 -2.78
N ASP A 19 10.72 8.89 -2.14
CA ASP A 19 10.82 10.35 -2.17
C ASP A 19 11.49 10.89 -3.46
N LEU A 20 11.77 10.02 -4.44
CA LEU A 20 12.50 10.37 -5.67
C LEU A 20 11.87 11.56 -6.43
N HIS A 21 10.55 11.75 -6.39
CA HIS A 21 9.91 12.91 -7.03
C HIS A 21 10.11 14.22 -6.25
N GLU A 22 10.00 14.18 -4.91
CA GLU A 22 10.29 15.30 -4.01
C GLU A 22 11.77 15.72 -4.12
N ILE A 23 12.65 14.71 -4.19
CA ILE A 23 14.09 14.85 -4.43
C ILE A 23 14.37 15.44 -5.82
N ARG A 24 13.70 14.94 -6.88
CA ARG A 24 13.81 15.49 -8.26
C ARG A 24 13.36 16.94 -8.34
N SER A 25 12.25 17.30 -7.70
CA SER A 25 11.73 18.68 -7.69
C SER A 25 12.69 19.65 -6.99
N ARG A 26 13.29 19.24 -5.87
CA ARG A 26 14.29 20.03 -5.15
C ARG A 26 15.62 20.15 -5.90
N ILE A 27 16.07 19.08 -6.55
CA ILE A 27 17.29 19.11 -7.38
C ILE A 27 17.06 19.96 -8.64
N ALA A 28 15.93 19.79 -9.34
CA ALA A 28 15.60 20.53 -10.56
C ALA A 28 15.42 22.04 -10.33
N SER A 29 14.88 22.46 -9.18
CA SER A 29 14.77 23.87 -8.81
C SER A 29 16.11 24.52 -8.41
N SER A 30 17.15 23.72 -8.19
CA SER A 30 18.49 24.18 -7.78
C SER A 30 19.55 24.17 -8.88
N LEU A 31 19.24 23.62 -10.07
CA LEU A 31 20.17 23.44 -11.19
C LEU A 31 19.78 24.27 -12.41
N GLY A 32 20.76 24.73 -13.20
CA GLY A 32 20.52 25.54 -14.41
C GLY A 32 20.07 24.70 -15.61
N LEU A 33 19.53 25.35 -16.65
CA LEU A 33 18.90 24.72 -17.85
C LEU A 33 19.76 23.65 -18.56
N LYS A 34 21.09 23.80 -18.60
CA LYS A 34 22.00 22.81 -19.22
C LYS A 34 22.24 21.57 -18.34
N ASP A 35 22.16 21.74 -17.02
CA ASP A 35 22.30 20.65 -16.05
C ASP A 35 21.01 19.79 -16.02
N LEU A 36 19.84 20.40 -16.25
CA LEU A 36 18.55 19.70 -16.35
C LEU A 36 18.51 18.63 -17.46
N ALA A 37 19.10 18.89 -18.63
CA ALA A 37 19.13 17.94 -19.75
C ALA A 37 20.04 16.72 -19.45
N SER A 38 21.14 16.95 -18.74
CA SER A 38 22.03 15.88 -18.25
C SER A 38 21.37 15.10 -17.12
N CYS A 39 20.63 15.79 -16.24
CA CYS A 39 19.80 15.17 -15.22
C CYS A 39 18.65 14.35 -15.81
N ALA A 40 18.05 14.72 -16.94
CA ALA A 40 16.98 13.95 -17.58
C ALA A 40 17.46 12.54 -17.99
N ARG A 41 18.69 12.43 -18.51
CA ARG A 41 19.29 11.13 -18.87
C ARG A 41 19.68 10.32 -17.62
N VAL A 42 20.31 10.97 -16.64
CA VAL A 42 20.58 10.35 -15.32
C VAL A 42 19.29 9.93 -14.62
N SER A 43 18.21 10.67 -14.83
CA SER A 43 16.90 10.43 -14.24
C SER A 43 16.15 9.28 -14.90
N GLN A 44 16.46 8.96 -16.17
CA GLN A 44 15.94 7.81 -16.88
C GLN A 44 16.73 6.57 -16.48
N ASP A 45 18.07 6.65 -16.53
CA ASP A 45 18.94 5.60 -16.01
C ASP A 45 18.72 5.34 -14.51
N TRP A 46 18.45 6.36 -13.68
CA TRP A 46 18.08 6.19 -12.26
C TRP A 46 16.69 5.60 -12.04
N ASN A 47 15.70 5.98 -12.87
CA ASN A 47 14.38 5.37 -12.83
C ASN A 47 14.46 3.87 -13.12
N ASP A 48 15.35 3.49 -14.04
CA ASP A 48 15.56 2.10 -14.43
C ASP A 48 16.50 1.37 -13.44
N SER A 49 17.35 2.10 -12.70
CA SER A 49 18.35 1.54 -11.78
C SER A 49 17.88 1.32 -10.34
N PHE A 50 16.80 1.97 -9.88
CA PHE A 50 16.15 1.66 -8.59
C PHE A 50 15.14 0.49 -8.72
N THR A 51 15.68 -0.62 -9.22
CA THR A 51 15.42 -2.03 -8.85
C THR A 51 13.96 -2.51 -8.65
N PRO A 52 13.44 -3.34 -9.58
CA PRO A 52 12.26 -4.20 -9.39
C PRO A 52 12.15 -4.93 -8.03
N PRO A 53 13.23 -5.42 -7.37
CA PRO A 53 13.09 -6.11 -6.09
C PRO A 53 12.65 -5.24 -4.90
N LEU A 54 12.77 -3.91 -4.95
CA LEU A 54 12.31 -3.03 -3.86
C LEU A 54 10.80 -2.77 -3.87
N TYR A 55 10.16 -2.89 -5.03
CA TYR A 55 8.72 -2.66 -5.17
C TYR A 55 7.88 -3.91 -4.97
N ASN A 56 8.51 -5.09 -5.02
CA ASN A 56 7.82 -6.36 -4.76
C ASN A 56 7.10 -6.33 -3.40
N SER A 57 7.71 -5.71 -2.39
CA SER A 57 7.15 -5.57 -1.05
C SER A 57 7.19 -4.12 -0.57
N VAL A 58 6.01 -3.53 -0.35
CA VAL A 58 5.86 -2.12 0.07
C VAL A 58 5.19 -2.04 1.44
N VAL A 59 5.65 -1.11 2.28
CA VAL A 59 5.01 -0.77 3.55
C VAL A 59 4.50 0.68 3.49
N LEU A 60 3.19 0.87 3.66
CA LEU A 60 2.56 2.17 3.84
C LEU A 60 2.59 2.55 5.31
N SER A 61 3.32 3.61 5.62
CA SER A 61 3.43 4.20 6.97
C SER A 61 3.34 5.72 6.85
N LYS A 62 3.37 6.42 7.99
CA LYS A 62 3.33 7.91 8.04
C LYS A 62 4.45 8.56 7.20
N HIS A 63 5.57 7.87 7.09
CA HIS A 63 6.75 8.31 6.33
C HIS A 63 6.98 7.44 5.09
N GLY A 64 5.96 6.68 4.68
CA GLY A 64 5.97 5.83 3.50
C GLY A 64 5.54 6.58 2.23
N PRO A 65 5.35 5.86 1.12
CA PRO A 65 5.00 6.48 -0.15
C PRO A 65 3.62 7.14 -0.13
N SER A 66 3.49 8.21 -0.91
CA SER A 66 2.19 8.83 -1.17
C SER A 66 1.28 7.90 -1.98
N MET A 67 -0.03 8.10 -1.87
CA MET A 67 -1.02 7.34 -2.65
C MET A 67 -0.82 7.50 -4.17
N GLU A 68 -0.37 8.67 -4.63
CA GLU A 68 -0.08 8.91 -6.04
C GLU A 68 1.13 8.09 -6.52
N SER A 69 2.11 7.84 -5.64
CA SER A 69 3.23 6.95 -5.93
C SER A 69 2.79 5.48 -5.97
N LEU A 70 1.89 5.10 -5.06
CA LEU A 70 1.30 3.76 -5.04
C LEU A 70 0.54 3.47 -6.33
N GLU A 71 -0.31 4.39 -6.77
CA GLU A 71 -1.10 4.21 -8.01
C GLU A 71 -0.23 4.09 -9.26
N ARG A 72 0.84 4.89 -9.34
CA ARG A 72 1.79 4.84 -10.47
C ARG A 72 2.53 3.51 -10.54
N ASN A 73 2.87 2.93 -9.39
CA ASN A 73 3.74 1.76 -9.31
C ASN A 73 2.99 0.45 -8.94
N LYS A 74 1.65 0.46 -8.88
CA LYS A 74 0.88 -0.70 -8.40
C LYS A 74 1.19 -2.00 -9.12
N HIS A 75 1.47 -1.94 -10.42
CA HIS A 75 1.84 -3.09 -11.25
C HIS A 75 3.17 -3.78 -10.87
N LEU A 76 3.96 -3.20 -9.96
CA LEU A 76 5.20 -3.78 -9.44
C LEU A 76 5.04 -4.35 -8.03
N ILE A 77 3.86 -4.19 -7.41
CA ILE A 77 3.63 -4.47 -6.00
C ILE A 77 2.91 -5.80 -5.84
N HIS A 78 3.61 -6.79 -5.29
CA HIS A 78 3.08 -8.11 -5.01
C HIS A 78 2.71 -8.30 -3.53
N HIS A 79 3.40 -7.61 -2.63
CA HIS A 79 3.16 -7.64 -1.19
C HIS A 79 3.01 -6.20 -0.68
N LEU A 80 1.92 -5.94 0.04
CA LEU A 80 1.65 -4.63 0.60
C LEU A 80 1.28 -4.76 2.08
N LYS A 81 1.96 -4.01 2.94
CA LYS A 81 1.57 -3.84 4.34
C LYS A 81 1.10 -2.42 4.57
N ILE A 82 -0.02 -2.25 5.26
CA ILE A 82 -0.48 -0.94 5.73
C ILE A 82 -0.35 -0.89 7.23
N GLU A 83 0.42 0.07 7.72
CA GLU A 83 0.53 0.32 9.15
C GLU A 83 -0.58 1.26 9.62
N SER A 84 -1.11 0.99 10.81
CA SER A 84 -2.06 1.87 11.51
C SER A 84 -1.55 3.32 11.62
N SER A 85 -0.22 3.46 11.73
CA SER A 85 0.52 4.73 11.78
C SER A 85 0.34 5.59 10.53
N ALA A 86 0.02 5.00 9.37
CA ALA A 86 -0.04 5.68 8.07
C ALA A 86 -1.11 6.78 8.00
N TYR A 87 -2.26 6.58 8.66
CA TYR A 87 -3.39 7.50 8.56
C TYR A 87 -4.07 7.81 9.90
N GLY A 88 -3.40 7.54 11.03
CA GLY A 88 -3.87 7.86 12.38
C GLY A 88 -5.09 7.04 12.84
N LYS A 89 -5.43 7.18 14.13
CA LYS A 89 -6.56 6.49 14.78
C LYS A 89 -7.88 7.17 14.38
N LEU A 90 -8.44 6.80 13.23
CA LEU A 90 -9.69 7.37 12.70
C LEU A 90 -10.50 6.29 12.00
N SER A 91 -11.80 6.23 12.34
CA SER A 91 -12.88 5.46 11.71
C SER A 91 -12.71 5.27 10.19
N TRP A 92 -13.21 4.14 9.66
CA TRP A 92 -13.24 3.83 8.21
C TRP A 92 -14.10 4.85 7.44
N THR A 93 -13.54 6.03 7.23
CA THR A 93 -14.13 7.10 6.44
C THR A 93 -14.10 6.76 4.95
N SER A 94 -14.88 7.50 4.14
CA SER A 94 -14.90 7.41 2.67
C SER A 94 -13.51 7.47 2.02
N ALA A 95 -12.53 8.14 2.64
CA ALA A 95 -11.16 8.20 2.12
C ALA A 95 -10.41 6.86 2.24
N ARG A 96 -10.55 6.13 3.36
CA ARG A 96 -9.90 4.82 3.54
C ARG A 96 -10.55 3.73 2.69
N VAL A 97 -11.87 3.80 2.50
CA VAL A 97 -12.59 2.90 1.57
C VAL A 97 -12.03 3.05 0.15
N LYS A 98 -11.83 4.29 -0.32
CA LYS A 98 -11.21 4.54 -1.63
C LYS A 98 -9.80 3.94 -1.74
N ILE A 99 -9.00 4.05 -0.69
CA ILE A 99 -7.65 3.46 -0.66
C ILE A 99 -7.71 1.94 -0.81
N ILE A 100 -8.60 1.26 -0.07
CA ILE A 100 -8.80 -0.19 -0.21
C ILE A 100 -9.20 -0.56 -1.62
N SER A 101 -10.22 0.10 -2.19
CA SER A 101 -10.67 -0.21 -3.55
C SER A 101 -9.55 -0.04 -4.57
N SER A 102 -8.72 1.00 -4.41
CA SER A 102 -7.58 1.27 -5.28
C SER A 102 -6.49 0.19 -5.17
N ILE A 103 -6.17 -0.21 -3.94
CA ILE A 103 -5.20 -1.28 -3.64
C ILE A 103 -5.69 -2.62 -4.19
N MET A 104 -6.96 -2.94 -3.97
CA MET A 104 -7.57 -4.20 -4.41
C MET A 104 -7.80 -4.26 -5.93
N ALA A 105 -7.79 -3.12 -6.63
CA ALA A 105 -7.77 -3.08 -8.09
C ALA A 105 -6.36 -3.39 -8.67
N ASN A 106 -5.35 -3.60 -7.82
CA ASN A 106 -4.01 -4.00 -8.25
C ASN A 106 -4.00 -5.46 -8.74
N SER A 107 -3.76 -5.65 -10.03
CA SER A 107 -3.73 -6.97 -10.69
C SER A 107 -2.44 -7.78 -10.46
N THR A 108 -1.52 -7.30 -9.63
CA THR A 108 -0.26 -8.01 -9.29
C THR A 108 -0.13 -8.31 -7.81
N LEU A 109 -0.99 -7.70 -6.98
CA LEU A 109 -0.96 -7.88 -5.54
C LEU A 109 -1.43 -9.29 -5.18
N THR A 110 -0.56 -10.02 -4.49
CA THR A 110 -0.81 -11.39 -4.01
C THR A 110 -0.98 -11.43 -2.50
N THR A 111 -0.37 -10.48 -1.77
CA THR A 111 -0.36 -10.46 -0.31
C THR A 111 -0.69 -9.06 0.22
N LEU A 112 -1.69 -8.97 1.09
CA LEU A 112 -2.12 -7.71 1.70
C LEU A 112 -2.20 -7.84 3.23
N HIS A 113 -1.38 -7.08 3.95
CA HIS A 113 -1.34 -7.06 5.40
C HIS A 113 -2.02 -5.79 5.93
N LEU A 114 -3.12 -5.99 6.64
CA LEU A 114 -3.96 -4.95 7.24
C LEU A 114 -4.15 -5.17 8.75
N GLY A 115 -3.25 -5.91 9.40
CA GLY A 115 -3.29 -6.15 10.83
C GLY A 115 -3.24 -4.84 11.65
N GLU A 116 -3.94 -4.80 12.79
CA GLU A 116 -3.99 -3.65 13.71
C GLU A 116 -4.44 -2.31 13.09
N ASN A 117 -5.26 -2.32 12.03
CA ASN A 117 -5.74 -1.11 11.34
C ASN A 117 -7.12 -0.64 11.81
N SER A 118 -7.64 -1.17 12.93
CA SER A 118 -8.98 -0.86 13.46
C SER A 118 -10.11 -1.09 12.45
N ILE A 119 -10.00 -2.12 11.59
CA ILE A 119 -11.06 -2.58 10.66
C ILE A 119 -12.29 -3.00 11.45
N ASP A 120 -13.41 -2.31 11.24
CA ASP A 120 -14.71 -2.68 11.77
C ASP A 120 -15.55 -3.39 10.69
N ASP A 121 -16.81 -3.70 11.00
CA ASP A 121 -17.72 -4.35 10.04
C ASP A 121 -17.89 -3.56 8.73
N ASN A 122 -17.85 -2.24 8.77
CA ASN A 122 -17.96 -1.40 7.57
C ASN A 122 -16.69 -1.51 6.70
N GLY A 123 -15.52 -1.51 7.34
CA GLY A 123 -14.25 -1.75 6.66
C GLY A 123 -14.19 -3.15 6.04
N ALA A 124 -14.67 -4.18 6.76
CA ALA A 124 -14.75 -5.54 6.25
C ALA A 124 -15.73 -5.67 5.08
N GLN A 125 -16.87 -4.98 5.11
CA GLN A 125 -17.81 -4.91 3.98
C GLN A 125 -17.13 -4.33 2.73
N ALA A 126 -16.42 -3.21 2.85
CA ALA A 126 -15.70 -2.60 1.74
C ALA A 126 -14.59 -3.51 1.18
N LEU A 127 -13.87 -4.24 2.05
CA LEU A 127 -12.90 -5.26 1.62
C LEU A 127 -13.59 -6.38 0.85
N SER A 128 -14.73 -6.84 1.33
CA SER A 128 -15.50 -7.94 0.73
C SER A 128 -15.96 -7.58 -0.68
N GLU A 129 -16.52 -6.38 -0.86
CA GLU A 129 -16.90 -5.85 -2.18
C GLU A 129 -15.72 -5.83 -3.15
N ALA A 130 -14.56 -5.33 -2.70
CA ALA A 130 -13.36 -5.31 -3.54
C ALA A 130 -12.82 -6.72 -3.85
N LEU A 131 -12.91 -7.64 -2.88
CA LEU A 131 -12.45 -9.02 -3.01
C LEU A 131 -13.24 -9.80 -4.08
N THR A 132 -14.54 -9.50 -4.28
CA THR A 132 -15.35 -10.18 -5.32
C THR A 132 -14.82 -10.00 -6.74
N THR A 133 -14.06 -8.93 -7.00
CA THR A 133 -13.51 -8.61 -8.33
C THR A 133 -12.00 -8.78 -8.42
N ASN A 134 -11.31 -8.91 -7.27
CA ASN A 134 -9.88 -9.17 -7.25
C ASN A 134 -9.60 -10.64 -7.60
N LEU A 135 -8.70 -10.86 -8.56
CA LEU A 135 -8.37 -12.19 -9.09
C LEU A 135 -6.89 -12.57 -8.86
N THR A 136 -6.18 -11.87 -7.98
CA THR A 136 -4.73 -12.03 -7.80
C THR A 136 -4.31 -12.21 -6.35
N LEU A 137 -5.09 -11.69 -5.41
CA LEU A 137 -4.80 -11.76 -3.99
C LEU A 137 -4.97 -13.21 -3.52
N THR A 138 -3.92 -13.75 -2.92
CA THR A 138 -3.88 -15.10 -2.34
C THR A 138 -3.84 -15.06 -0.82
N THR A 139 -3.30 -13.99 -0.23
CA THR A 139 -3.15 -13.81 1.22
C THR A 139 -3.69 -12.47 1.68
N LEU A 140 -4.61 -12.50 2.66
CA LEU A 140 -5.18 -11.35 3.31
C LEU A 140 -5.06 -11.49 4.84
N GLU A 141 -4.26 -10.63 5.46
CA GLU A 141 -4.07 -10.61 6.91
C GLU A 141 -4.87 -9.47 7.56
N LEU A 142 -5.85 -9.82 8.40
CA LEU A 142 -6.76 -8.90 9.09
C LEU A 142 -6.69 -9.05 10.61
N TRP A 143 -5.61 -9.61 11.15
CA TRP A 143 -5.50 -9.87 12.57
C TRP A 143 -5.49 -8.58 13.42
N GLY A 144 -5.98 -8.64 14.66
CA GLY A 144 -5.92 -7.52 15.59
C GLY A 144 -6.80 -6.32 15.18
N ASN A 145 -7.91 -6.57 14.50
CA ASN A 145 -8.89 -5.56 14.12
C ASN A 145 -10.16 -5.66 14.98
N SER A 146 -11.21 -4.93 14.62
CA SER A 146 -12.50 -4.87 15.32
C SER A 146 -13.63 -5.51 14.49
N ILE A 147 -13.32 -6.48 13.62
CA ILE A 147 -14.30 -7.11 12.74
C ILE A 147 -15.26 -7.95 13.59
N GLY A 148 -16.55 -7.65 13.46
CA GLY A 148 -17.64 -8.33 14.13
C GLY A 148 -18.30 -9.40 13.25
N PRO A 149 -19.45 -9.92 13.69
CA PRO A 149 -20.18 -10.96 12.97
C PRO A 149 -20.67 -10.50 11.58
N ASN A 150 -21.05 -9.23 11.41
CA ASN A 150 -21.54 -8.74 10.13
C ASN A 150 -20.39 -8.63 9.11
N GLY A 151 -19.23 -8.15 9.53
CA GLY A 151 -18.05 -8.09 8.67
C GLY A 151 -17.55 -9.48 8.29
N ALA A 152 -17.60 -10.45 9.21
CA ALA A 152 -17.30 -11.85 8.91
C ALA A 152 -18.28 -12.46 7.90
N GLN A 153 -19.59 -12.16 8.02
CA GLN A 153 -20.57 -12.58 7.03
C GLN A 153 -20.28 -12.01 5.64
N ALA A 154 -19.97 -10.71 5.55
CA ALA A 154 -19.61 -10.07 4.29
C ALA A 154 -18.39 -10.74 3.63
N LEU A 155 -17.35 -11.01 4.43
CA LEU A 155 -16.15 -11.71 3.96
C LEU A 155 -16.51 -13.10 3.44
N SER A 156 -17.31 -13.88 4.18
CA SER A 156 -17.79 -15.19 3.74
C SER A 156 -18.53 -15.13 2.40
N GLU A 157 -19.42 -14.13 2.21
CA GLU A 157 -20.14 -13.96 0.96
C GLU A 157 -19.20 -13.67 -0.23
N ALA A 158 -18.16 -12.86 -0.03
CA ALA A 158 -17.16 -12.61 -1.07
C ALA A 158 -16.29 -13.84 -1.36
N LEU A 159 -15.97 -14.65 -0.35
CA LEU A 159 -15.18 -15.88 -0.53
C LEU A 159 -15.90 -16.97 -1.32
N LYS A 160 -17.23 -16.93 -1.40
CA LYS A 160 -18.00 -17.87 -2.25
C LYS A 160 -17.72 -17.65 -3.75
N THR A 161 -17.34 -16.45 -4.15
CA THR A 161 -17.07 -16.09 -5.56
C THR A 161 -15.59 -15.87 -5.83
N ASN A 162 -14.82 -15.42 -4.84
CA ASN A 162 -13.38 -15.30 -4.95
C ASN A 162 -12.72 -16.69 -4.88
N SER A 163 -12.01 -17.06 -5.95
CA SER A 163 -11.33 -18.36 -6.06
C SER A 163 -9.81 -18.28 -5.92
N THR A 164 -9.26 -17.08 -5.68
CA THR A 164 -7.80 -16.86 -5.62
C THR A 164 -7.27 -16.75 -4.21
N LEU A 165 -8.09 -16.28 -3.26
CA LEU A 165 -7.69 -16.16 -1.87
C LEU A 165 -7.58 -17.55 -1.23
N THR A 166 -6.38 -17.89 -0.77
CA THR A 166 -6.09 -19.19 -0.12
C THR A 166 -5.82 -19.03 1.37
N THR A 167 -5.43 -17.82 1.80
CA THR A 167 -5.10 -17.52 3.20
C THR A 167 -5.84 -16.27 3.66
N LEU A 168 -6.64 -16.42 4.70
CA LEU A 168 -7.32 -15.34 5.41
C LEU A 168 -7.03 -15.45 6.90
N ASP A 169 -6.33 -14.47 7.47
CA ASP A 169 -6.07 -14.40 8.90
C ASP A 169 -7.00 -13.40 9.57
N LEU A 170 -7.84 -13.88 10.49
CA LEU A 170 -8.83 -13.12 11.23
C LEU A 170 -8.61 -13.15 12.74
N GLN A 171 -7.44 -13.60 13.21
CA GLN A 171 -7.13 -13.67 14.64
C GLN A 171 -7.34 -12.34 15.36
N CYS A 172 -7.66 -12.38 16.66
CA CYS A 172 -7.84 -11.18 17.48
C CYS A 172 -8.87 -10.18 16.91
N ASN A 173 -10.01 -10.67 16.44
CA ASN A 173 -11.20 -9.89 16.04
C ASN A 173 -12.42 -10.23 16.92
N SER A 174 -13.51 -9.48 16.78
CA SER A 174 -14.76 -9.61 17.55
C SER A 174 -15.85 -10.44 16.83
N ILE A 175 -15.45 -11.47 16.07
CA ILE A 175 -16.29 -12.20 15.11
C ILE A 175 -17.51 -12.88 15.75
N GLY A 176 -17.36 -13.38 16.99
CA GLY A 176 -18.41 -14.10 17.70
C GLY A 176 -18.82 -15.43 17.04
N SER A 177 -19.79 -16.13 17.64
CA SER A 177 -20.24 -17.43 17.16
C SER A 177 -20.92 -17.36 15.79
N ASN A 178 -21.73 -16.32 15.55
CA ASN A 178 -22.47 -16.16 14.29
C ASN A 178 -21.53 -15.87 13.12
N GLY A 179 -20.53 -15.01 13.33
CA GLY A 179 -19.53 -14.74 12.29
C GLY A 179 -18.67 -15.98 12.01
N ALA A 180 -18.30 -16.75 13.04
CA ALA A 180 -17.55 -17.99 12.88
C ALA A 180 -18.36 -19.08 12.17
N GLN A 181 -19.68 -19.09 12.29
CA GLN A 181 -20.56 -19.99 11.55
C GLN A 181 -20.68 -19.59 10.07
N ALA A 182 -20.54 -18.30 9.76
CA ALA A 182 -20.62 -17.81 8.39
C ALA A 182 -19.37 -18.14 7.57
N LEU A 183 -18.19 -18.04 8.18
CA LEU A 183 -16.87 -18.32 7.57
C LEU A 183 -16.65 -19.83 7.35
#